data_AF-A0A7J8WPN8-F1
#
_entry.id   AF-A0A7J8WPN8-F1
#
_cell.length_a   1.000
_cell.length_b   1.000
_cell.length_c   1.000
_cell.angle_alpha   90.00
_cell.angle_beta   90.00
_cell.angle_gamma   90.00
#
_symmetry.space_group_name_H-M   'P 1'
#
loop_
_entity.id
_entity.type
_entity.pdbx_description
1 polymer ?
#
loop_
_entity_poly.entity_id
_entity_poly.type
_entity_poly.pdbx_seq_one_letter_code
_entity_poly.pdbx_strand_id
1 'polypeptide(L)'
;MERFDHNLTNVYNFRIKAWSSIRYYRDVVLPKLLEEKVIRISPFANRLSFDAPPAVQRLRCLANYEALRFSSPILSLGETLVARMKERSANSGGKYLSVHLRFEEDMVAFSCCVFDGGELEKEDMKKARERGWKGKFTKPGRVIRPGAIRINGKCPLTPLEVLSVDFFCLNKGSIYCCH
;
A
#
# COMPACT_ATOMS: atom_id res chain seq x y z
N MET A 1 18.82 25.42 -15.60
CA MET A 1 17.38 25.49 -15.25
C MET A 1 16.68 26.69 -15.91
N GLU A 2 17.34 27.42 -16.80
CA GLU A 2 16.80 28.64 -17.44
C GLU A 2 15.64 28.41 -18.42
N ARG A 3 15.50 27.20 -18.99
CA ARG A 3 14.47 26.91 -20.02
C ARG A 3 13.02 26.97 -19.52
N PHE A 4 12.78 26.85 -18.22
CA PHE A 4 11.43 26.73 -17.67
C PHE A 4 11.07 27.80 -16.63
N ASP A 5 11.97 28.75 -16.32
CA ASP A 5 11.71 29.99 -15.56
C ASP A 5 10.70 29.85 -14.40
N HIS A 6 10.86 28.81 -13.56
CA HIS A 6 9.94 28.37 -12.49
C HIS A 6 8.47 28.08 -12.90
N ASN A 7 8.12 28.23 -14.18
CA ASN A 7 6.81 27.98 -14.74
C ASN A 7 6.72 26.57 -15.35
N LEU A 8 6.22 25.63 -14.56
CA LEU A 8 6.06 24.22 -14.95
C LEU A 8 4.93 23.98 -15.98
N THR A 9 4.20 25.01 -16.40
CA THR A 9 3.08 24.89 -17.35
C THR A 9 3.56 24.48 -18.75
N ASN A 10 4.79 24.85 -19.11
CA ASN A 10 5.39 24.55 -20.41
C ASN A 10 6.14 23.20 -20.44
N VAL A 11 6.15 22.46 -19.34
CA VAL A 11 6.79 21.13 -19.28
C VAL A 11 5.95 20.12 -20.05
N TYR A 12 6.61 19.37 -20.94
CA TYR A 12 5.95 18.34 -21.74
C TYR A 12 5.24 17.31 -20.84
N ASN A 13 3.92 17.18 -21.01
CA ASN A 13 3.10 16.26 -20.25
C ASN A 13 3.03 14.90 -20.94
N PHE A 14 3.86 13.97 -20.47
CA PHE A 14 3.99 12.63 -20.99
C PHE A 14 2.90 11.71 -20.41
N ARG A 15 1.91 11.34 -21.23
CA ARG A 15 0.85 10.42 -20.83
C ARG A 15 1.30 8.96 -20.95
N ILE A 16 1.50 8.30 -19.81
CA ILE A 16 1.92 6.89 -19.75
C ILE A 16 0.74 6.02 -19.37
N LYS A 17 0.53 4.89 -20.05
CA LYS A 17 -0.51 3.91 -19.70
C LYS A 17 -0.16 3.21 -18.38
N ALA A 18 -1.16 2.86 -17.57
CA ALA A 18 -0.91 2.04 -16.39
C ALA A 18 -0.26 0.70 -16.78
N TRP A 19 0.70 0.22 -15.97
CA TRP A 19 1.43 -1.03 -16.19
C TRP A 19 2.22 -1.08 -17.50
N SER A 20 2.86 0.03 -17.88
CA SER A 20 3.78 0.09 -19.02
C SER A 20 5.06 -0.70 -18.75
N SER A 21 5.54 -1.41 -19.76
CA SER A 21 6.73 -2.28 -19.66
C SER A 21 8.02 -1.46 -19.54
N ILE A 22 9.10 -2.08 -19.04
CA ILE A 22 10.42 -1.44 -18.98
C ILE A 22 10.90 -1.02 -20.37
N ARG A 23 10.63 -1.82 -21.41
CA ARG A 23 11.00 -1.49 -22.78
C ARG A 23 10.35 -0.18 -23.23
N TYR A 24 9.09 0.04 -22.87
CA TYR A 24 8.41 1.31 -23.16
C TYR A 24 9.14 2.51 -22.53
N TYR A 25 9.62 2.37 -21.30
CA TYR A 25 10.41 3.43 -20.66
C TYR A 25 11.74 3.69 -21.37
N ARG A 26 12.43 2.62 -21.78
CA ARG A 26 13.72 2.73 -22.47
C ARG A 26 13.58 3.28 -23.89
N ASP A 27 12.59 2.81 -24.63
CA ASP A 27 12.48 3.04 -26.08
C ASP A 27 11.64 4.27 -26.41
N VAL A 28 10.74 4.69 -25.51
CA VAL A 28 9.77 5.77 -25.77
C VAL A 28 9.93 6.93 -24.78
N VAL A 29 10.00 6.65 -23.48
CA VAL A 29 10.06 7.71 -22.45
C VAL A 29 11.45 8.34 -22.37
N LEU A 30 12.50 7.52 -22.38
CA LEU A 30 13.89 7.98 -22.24
C LEU A 30 14.34 8.91 -23.38
N PRO A 31 14.09 8.63 -24.67
CA PRO A 31 14.45 9.55 -25.75
C PRO A 31 13.77 10.91 -25.58
N LYS A 32 12.49 10.93 -25.19
CA LYS A 32 11.75 12.17 -24.96
C LYS A 32 12.27 12.95 -23.75
N LEU A 33 12.67 12.25 -22.68
CA LEU A 33 13.35 12.87 -21.54
C LEU A 33 14.68 13.50 -21.95
N LEU A 34 15.46 12.84 -22.80
CA LEU A 34 16.74 13.36 -23.28
C LEU A 34 16.58 14.59 -24.18
N GLU A 35 15.51 14.64 -24.97
CA GLU A 35 15.13 15.77 -25.83
C GLU A 35 14.63 16.98 -25.00
N GLU A 36 13.62 16.77 -24.15
CA GLU A 36 12.98 17.86 -23.40
C GLU A 36 13.74 18.28 -22.14
N LYS A 37 14.69 17.45 -21.67
CA LYS A 37 15.43 17.54 -20.39
C LYS A 37 14.56 17.39 -19.14
N VAL A 38 13.31 17.83 -19.20
CA VAL A 38 12.31 17.73 -18.13
C VAL A 38 11.00 17.29 -18.76
N ILE A 39 10.41 16.23 -18.22
CA ILE A 39 9.07 15.76 -18.59
C ILE A 39 8.22 15.57 -17.35
N ARG A 40 6.92 15.79 -17.49
CA ARG A 40 5.92 15.48 -16.46
C ARG A 40 5.21 14.20 -16.83
N ILE A 41 5.36 13.14 -16.04
CA ILE A 41 4.62 11.90 -16.24
C ILE A 41 3.22 12.03 -15.64
N SER A 42 2.19 11.70 -16.43
CA SER A 42 0.81 11.71 -15.97
C SER A 42 0.00 10.52 -16.50
N PRO A 43 -0.94 9.95 -15.73
CA PRO A 43 -1.03 9.99 -14.27
C PRO A 43 0.21 9.41 -13.57
N PHE A 44 0.47 9.72 -12.30
CA PHE A 44 1.70 9.28 -11.61
C PHE A 44 1.64 7.84 -11.07
N ALA A 45 0.45 7.37 -10.66
CA ALA A 45 0.31 6.09 -9.98
C ALA A 45 0.34 4.90 -10.96
N ASN A 46 0.97 3.78 -10.59
CA ASN A 46 0.92 2.50 -11.32
C ASN A 46 1.40 2.58 -12.78
N ARG A 47 2.41 3.41 -13.09
CA ARG A 47 2.91 3.55 -14.47
C ARG A 47 3.84 2.43 -14.91
N LEU A 48 4.84 2.07 -14.10
CA LEU A 48 5.72 0.93 -14.40
C LEU A 48 5.03 -0.38 -14.03
N SER A 49 5.09 -1.34 -14.94
CA SER A 49 4.56 -2.68 -14.76
C SER A 49 5.22 -3.46 -13.61
N PHE A 50 4.50 -4.44 -13.07
CA PHE A 50 5.03 -5.38 -12.07
C PHE A 50 5.83 -6.54 -12.68
N ASP A 51 5.77 -6.75 -13.99
CA ASP A 51 6.50 -7.80 -14.71
C ASP A 51 8.00 -7.47 -14.97
N ALA A 52 8.57 -6.56 -14.18
CA ALA A 52 9.97 -6.21 -14.26
C ALA A 52 10.88 -7.37 -13.80
N PRO A 53 12.06 -7.57 -14.43
CA PRO A 53 13.03 -8.55 -13.98
C PRO A 53 13.40 -8.36 -12.50
N PRO A 54 13.73 -9.44 -11.76
CA PRO A 54 13.99 -9.38 -10.33
C PRO A 54 15.02 -8.34 -9.90
N ALA A 55 16.08 -8.14 -10.71
CA ALA A 55 17.10 -7.12 -10.44
C ALA A 55 16.51 -5.69 -10.45
N VAL A 56 15.63 -5.40 -11.41
CA VAL A 56 14.95 -4.10 -11.53
C VAL A 56 13.96 -3.91 -10.38
N GLN A 57 13.23 -4.96 -10.00
CA GLN A 57 12.34 -4.89 -8.85
C GLN A 57 13.10 -4.62 -7.55
N ARG A 58 14.22 -5.32 -7.30
CA ARG A 58 15.08 -5.07 -6.13
C ARG A 58 15.57 -3.63 -6.10
N LEU A 59 16.06 -3.11 -7.22
CA LEU A 59 16.51 -1.72 -7.33
C LEU A 59 15.37 -0.74 -7.06
N ARG A 60 14.19 -0.96 -7.65
CA ARG A 60 12.99 -0.12 -7.42
C ARG A 60 12.65 -0.05 -5.93
N CYS A 61 12.70 -1.18 -5.26
CA CYS A 61 12.39 -1.29 -3.84
C CYS A 61 13.43 -0.63 -2.96
N LEU A 62 14.71 -0.85 -3.23
CA LEU A 62 15.80 -0.18 -2.52
C LEU A 62 15.73 1.34 -2.70
N ALA A 63 15.53 1.81 -3.93
CA ALA A 63 15.41 3.23 -4.22
C ALA A 63 14.24 3.88 -3.48
N ASN A 64 13.07 3.23 -3.46
CA ASN A 64 11.91 3.72 -2.70
C ASN A 64 12.15 3.69 -1.19
N TYR A 65 12.79 2.64 -0.68
CA TYR A 65 13.12 2.52 0.74
C TYR A 65 14.08 3.62 1.20
N GLU A 66 15.12 3.89 0.41
CA GLU A 66 16.11 4.93 0.72
C GLU A 66 15.55 6.34 0.56
N ALA A 67 14.65 6.56 -0.40
CA ALA A 67 14.02 7.86 -0.61
C ALA A 67 12.96 8.18 0.45
N LEU A 68 12.24 7.18 0.96
CA LEU A 68 11.15 7.37 1.93
C LEU A 68 11.67 7.24 3.36
N ARG A 69 12.41 8.26 3.80
CA ARG A 69 12.84 8.39 5.20
C ARG A 69 11.91 9.30 5.99
N PHE A 70 11.63 8.93 7.23
CA PHE A 70 10.90 9.80 8.14
C PHE A 70 11.70 11.08 8.43
N SER A 71 10.99 12.18 8.67
CA SER A 71 11.63 13.40 9.17
C SER A 71 12.23 13.15 10.56
N SER A 72 13.29 13.87 10.90
CA SER A 72 14.00 13.70 12.18
C SER A 72 13.07 13.74 13.40
N PRO A 73 12.06 14.65 13.49
CA PRO A 73 11.14 14.67 14.61
C PRO A 73 10.31 13.38 14.75
N ILE A 74 9.83 12.82 13.64
CA ILE A 74 9.03 11.59 13.64
C ILE A 74 9.90 10.39 14.02
N LEU A 75 11.11 10.33 13.48
CA LEU A 75 12.07 9.26 13.79
C LEU A 75 12.42 9.26 15.28
N SER A 76 12.79 10.42 15.83
CA SER A 76 13.16 10.55 17.25
C SER A 76 12.00 10.19 18.19
N LEU A 77 10.77 10.60 17.84
CA LEU A 77 9.57 10.21 18.59
C LEU A 77 9.35 8.69 18.54
N GLY A 78 9.50 8.08 17.37
CA GLY A 78 9.39 6.63 17.19
C GLY A 78 10.43 5.85 17.99
N GLU A 79 11.69 6.29 17.97
CA GLU A 79 12.77 5.68 18.75
C GLU A 79 12.50 5.79 20.25
N THR A 80 12.03 6.96 20.72
CA THR A 80 11.66 7.18 22.12
C THR A 80 10.52 6.25 22.55
N LEU A 81 9.50 6.08 21.70
CA LEU A 81 8.38 5.18 21.97
C LEU A 81 8.86 3.73 22.08
N VAL A 82 9.69 3.27 21.15
CA VAL A 82 10.27 1.92 21.16
C VAL A 82 11.13 1.68 22.40
N ALA A 83 11.97 2.65 22.78
CA ALA A 83 12.79 2.56 23.99
C ALA A 83 11.92 2.36 25.24
N ARG A 84 10.86 3.17 25.39
CA ARG A 84 9.90 3.05 26.52
C ARG A 84 9.15 1.72 26.52
N MET A 85 8.75 1.21 25.36
CA MET A 85 8.09 -0.11 25.27
C MET A 85 9.04 -1.23 25.71
N LYS A 86 10.30 -1.19 25.29
CA LYS A 86 11.32 -2.17 25.69
C LYS A 86 11.58 -2.12 27.20
N GLU A 87 11.72 -0.93 27.77
CA GLU A 87 11.91 -0.72 29.21
C GLU A 87 10.73 -1.29 30.02
N ARG A 88 9.50 -0.95 29.63
CA ARG A 88 8.29 -1.45 30.30
C ARG A 88 8.06 -2.96 30.11
N SER A 89 8.70 -3.55 29.11
CA SER A 89 8.67 -4.99 28.84
C SER A 89 9.90 -5.71 29.41
N ALA A 90 10.60 -5.14 30.40
CA ALA A 90 11.79 -5.72 31.02
C ALA A 90 11.55 -7.14 31.55
N ASN A 91 10.36 -7.40 32.13
CA ASN A 91 9.96 -8.72 32.61
C ASN A 91 9.85 -9.77 31.49
N SER A 92 9.77 -9.34 30.23
CA SER A 92 9.77 -10.17 29.01
C SER A 92 11.08 -10.06 28.23
N GLY A 93 12.18 -9.61 28.87
CA GLY A 93 13.48 -9.42 28.24
C GLY A 93 13.50 -8.30 27.19
N GLY A 94 12.63 -7.29 27.33
CA GLY A 94 12.50 -6.18 26.40
C GLY A 94 11.83 -6.54 25.07
N LYS A 95 11.22 -7.73 24.97
CA LYS A 95 10.46 -8.17 23.80
C LYS A 95 9.06 -7.58 23.84
N TYR A 96 8.59 -7.09 22.70
CA TYR A 96 7.23 -6.59 22.52
C TYR A 96 6.68 -7.02 21.15
N LEU A 97 5.36 -7.06 21.03
CA LEU A 97 4.65 -7.33 19.79
C LEU A 97 4.02 -6.03 19.28
N SER A 98 4.16 -5.76 17.99
CA SER A 98 3.47 -4.65 17.32
C SER A 98 2.52 -5.22 16.27
N VAL A 99 1.27 -4.78 16.30
CA VAL A 99 0.21 -5.21 15.38
C VAL A 99 -0.40 -3.97 14.74
N HIS A 100 -0.40 -3.92 13.40
CA HIS A 100 -1.10 -2.89 12.66
C HIS A 100 -2.45 -3.43 12.20
N LEU A 101 -3.51 -2.95 12.84
CA LEU A 101 -4.88 -3.32 12.50
C LEU A 101 -5.45 -2.31 11.50
N ARG A 102 -5.75 -2.79 10.30
CA ARG A 102 -6.41 -2.03 9.25
C ARG A 102 -7.88 -2.49 9.17
N PHE A 103 -8.67 -2.05 10.14
CA PHE A 103 -10.08 -2.41 10.32
C PHE A 103 -11.00 -1.18 10.16
N GLU A 104 -10.80 -0.38 9.12
CA GLU A 104 -11.70 0.72 8.79
C GLU A 104 -12.85 0.28 7.85
N GLU A 105 -13.91 1.09 7.77
CA GLU A 105 -15.13 0.84 6.96
C GLU A 105 -14.78 0.48 5.51
N ASP A 106 -13.81 1.16 4.91
CA ASP A 106 -13.41 0.91 3.52
C ASP A 106 -12.82 -0.49 3.32
N MET A 107 -11.95 -0.92 4.23
CA MET A 107 -11.30 -2.23 4.18
C MET A 107 -12.27 -3.36 4.52
N VAL A 108 -13.10 -3.16 5.53
CA VAL A 108 -14.17 -4.09 5.91
C VAL A 108 -15.14 -4.27 4.74
N ALA A 109 -15.65 -3.16 4.17
CA ALA A 109 -16.55 -3.18 3.01
C ALA A 109 -15.89 -3.83 1.78
N PHE A 110 -14.64 -3.49 1.48
CA PHE A 110 -13.93 -4.00 0.30
C PHE A 110 -13.67 -5.51 0.39
N SER A 111 -13.32 -6.01 1.58
CA SER A 111 -13.02 -7.43 1.81
C SER A 111 -14.22 -8.34 1.50
N CYS A 112 -15.44 -7.80 1.58
CA CYS A 112 -16.69 -8.56 1.41
C CYS A 112 -16.81 -9.74 2.39
N CYS A 113 -16.10 -9.68 3.51
CA CYS A 113 -16.22 -10.64 4.59
C CYS A 113 -17.48 -10.37 5.41
N VAL A 114 -17.89 -11.35 6.22
CA VAL A 114 -18.98 -11.19 7.18
C VAL A 114 -18.36 -11.21 8.56
N PHE A 115 -18.69 -10.20 9.35
CA PHE A 115 -18.29 -10.06 10.74
C PHE A 115 -19.52 -10.22 11.65
N ASP A 116 -19.33 -9.99 12.94
CA ASP A 116 -20.25 -10.28 14.03
C ASP A 116 -21.28 -9.16 14.31
N GLY A 117 -21.32 -8.08 13.53
CA GLY A 117 -22.26 -6.96 13.68
C GLY A 117 -23.67 -7.20 13.10
N GLY A 118 -23.97 -8.42 12.62
CA GLY A 118 -25.31 -8.82 12.23
C GLY A 118 -25.82 -8.20 10.92
N GLU A 119 -27.15 -8.14 10.74
CA GLU A 119 -27.76 -7.66 9.49
C GLU A 119 -27.60 -6.16 9.24
N LEU A 120 -27.56 -5.36 10.32
CA LEU A 120 -27.32 -3.92 10.21
C LEU A 120 -25.95 -3.63 9.59
N GLU A 121 -24.90 -4.28 10.10
CA GLU A 121 -23.54 -4.15 9.55
C GLU A 121 -23.50 -4.59 8.08
N LYS A 122 -24.15 -5.72 7.73
CA LYS A 122 -24.18 -6.19 6.34
C LYS A 122 -24.80 -5.18 5.39
N GLU A 123 -25.88 -4.53 5.81
CA GLU A 123 -26.57 -3.52 5.00
C GLU A 123 -25.73 -2.25 4.86
N ASP A 124 -25.11 -1.79 5.94
CA ASP A 124 -24.20 -0.64 5.91
C ASP A 124 -22.98 -0.92 5.02
N MET A 125 -22.43 -2.13 5.06
CA MET A 125 -21.32 -2.54 4.17
C MET A 125 -21.74 -2.66 2.71
N LYS A 126 -23.01 -2.98 2.39
CA LYS A 126 -23.51 -2.88 1.01
C LYS A 126 -23.55 -1.41 0.56
N LYS A 127 -24.10 -0.51 1.39
CA LYS A 127 -24.14 0.93 1.08
C LYS A 127 -22.73 1.51 0.92
N ALA A 128 -21.80 1.16 1.81
CA ALA A 128 -20.40 1.58 1.73
C ALA A 128 -19.73 1.11 0.42
N ARG A 129 -19.97 -0.14 0.02
CA ARG A 129 -19.46 -0.69 -1.25
C ARG A 129 -19.97 0.07 -2.47
N GLU A 130 -21.26 0.37 -2.50
CA GLU A 130 -21.86 1.12 -3.59
C GLU A 130 -21.36 2.57 -3.63
N ARG A 131 -21.23 3.22 -2.47
CA ARG A 131 -20.68 4.58 -2.33
C ARG A 131 -19.23 4.66 -2.83
N GLY A 132 -18.39 3.72 -2.41
CA GLY A 132 -16.95 3.75 -2.66
C GLY A 132 -16.51 3.22 -4.04
N TRP A 133 -17.17 2.18 -4.55
CA TRP A 133 -16.71 1.49 -5.77
C TRP A 133 -17.78 1.31 -6.86
N LYS A 134 -18.94 1.94 -6.71
CA LYS A 134 -20.00 2.09 -7.74
C LYS A 134 -20.20 0.84 -8.60
N GLY A 135 -20.92 -0.14 -8.08
CA GLY A 135 -21.26 -1.36 -8.81
C GLY A 135 -20.11 -2.34 -9.08
N LYS A 136 -18.88 -2.09 -8.59
CA LYS A 136 -17.73 -3.02 -8.76
C LYS A 136 -18.02 -4.43 -8.21
N PHE A 137 -18.80 -4.50 -7.14
CA PHE A 137 -19.11 -5.72 -6.41
C PHE A 137 -20.43 -6.38 -6.86
N THR A 138 -21.28 -5.65 -7.58
CA THR A 138 -22.59 -6.10 -8.09
C THR A 138 -22.58 -6.40 -9.59
N LYS A 139 -21.39 -6.48 -10.21
CA LYS A 139 -21.26 -6.83 -11.63
C LYS A 139 -21.83 -8.23 -11.94
N PRO A 140 -22.52 -8.43 -13.07
CA PRO A 140 -22.99 -9.74 -13.51
C PRO A 140 -21.83 -10.75 -13.56
N GLY A 141 -22.06 -11.96 -13.03
CA GLY A 141 -21.06 -13.04 -12.98
C GLY A 141 -20.07 -12.97 -11.81
N ARG A 142 -20.08 -11.91 -11.00
CA ARG A 142 -19.23 -11.83 -9.80
C ARG A 142 -19.92 -12.49 -8.61
N VAL A 143 -19.38 -13.63 -8.16
CA VAL A 143 -19.86 -14.33 -6.95
C VAL A 143 -18.96 -14.00 -5.77
N ILE A 144 -19.55 -13.43 -4.72
CA ILE A 144 -18.87 -13.15 -3.45
C ILE A 144 -19.09 -14.34 -2.52
N ARG A 145 -18.01 -14.97 -2.05
CA ARG A 145 -18.05 -16.10 -1.10
C ARG A 145 -17.28 -15.72 0.18
N PRO A 146 -17.94 -15.09 1.17
CA PRO A 146 -17.26 -14.56 2.36
C PRO A 146 -16.42 -15.59 3.11
N GLY A 147 -16.93 -16.82 3.29
CA GLY A 147 -16.21 -17.90 3.97
C GLY A 147 -14.90 -18.28 3.27
N ALA A 148 -14.92 -18.41 1.94
CA ALA A 148 -13.72 -18.71 1.17
C ALA A 148 -12.71 -17.54 1.19
N ILE A 149 -13.18 -16.30 1.24
CA ILE A 149 -12.31 -15.12 1.37
C ILE A 149 -11.57 -15.15 2.73
N ARG A 150 -12.28 -15.51 3.80
CA ARG A 150 -11.69 -15.61 5.15
C ARG A 150 -10.64 -16.70 5.26
N ILE A 151 -10.95 -17.90 4.78
CA ILE A 151 -10.00 -19.03 4.79
C ILE A 151 -8.73 -18.71 3.99
N ASN A 152 -8.85 -17.92 2.91
CA ASN A 152 -7.70 -17.48 2.12
C ASN A 152 -6.91 -16.31 2.73
N GLY A 153 -7.21 -15.90 3.97
CA GLY A 153 -6.48 -14.83 4.67
C GLY A 153 -6.71 -13.43 4.10
N LYS A 154 -7.82 -13.21 3.38
CA LYS A 154 -8.13 -11.92 2.74
C LYS A 154 -9.08 -11.03 3.55
N CYS A 155 -9.57 -11.50 4.69
CA CYS A 155 -10.35 -10.70 5.63
C CYS A 155 -9.42 -10.00 6.63
N PRO A 156 -9.66 -8.73 6.97
CA PRO A 156 -9.00 -8.12 8.11
C PRO A 156 -9.41 -8.85 9.40
N LEU A 157 -8.48 -8.96 10.34
CA LEU A 157 -8.73 -9.59 11.64
C LEU A 157 -9.61 -8.69 12.52
N THR A 158 -10.58 -9.26 13.22
CA THR A 158 -11.35 -8.55 14.24
C THR A 158 -10.51 -8.33 15.49
N PRO A 159 -10.84 -7.32 16.32
CA PRO A 159 -10.18 -7.15 17.61
C PRO A 159 -10.17 -8.41 18.48
N LEU A 160 -11.26 -9.20 18.45
CA LEU A 160 -11.36 -10.47 19.18
C LEU A 160 -10.43 -11.55 18.62
N GLU A 161 -10.33 -11.65 17.28
CA GLU A 161 -9.42 -12.59 16.64
C GLU A 161 -7.97 -12.28 17.02
N VAL A 162 -7.57 -11.01 17.02
CA VAL A 162 -6.20 -10.57 17.36
C VAL A 162 -5.80 -10.96 18.79
N LEU A 163 -6.74 -10.88 19.74
CA LEU A 163 -6.51 -11.30 21.13
C LEU A 163 -6.35 -12.82 21.28
N SER A 164 -6.81 -13.59 20.29
CA SER A 164 -6.81 -15.06 20.32
C SER A 164 -5.69 -15.68 19.48
N VAL A 165 -4.92 -14.88 18.70
CA VAL A 165 -3.83 -15.40 17.88
C VAL A 165 -2.54 -15.47 18.70
N ASP A 166 -1.98 -16.68 18.84
CA ASP A 166 -0.59 -16.86 19.21
C ASP A 166 0.29 -16.31 18.07
N PHE A 167 0.84 -15.12 18.26
CA PHE A 167 1.64 -14.44 17.23
C PHE A 167 2.95 -15.20 16.97
N PHE A 168 3.01 -15.90 15.84
CA PHE A 168 4.28 -16.28 15.23
C PHE A 168 4.94 -15.04 14.64
N CYS A 169 5.96 -14.53 15.32
CA CYS A 169 6.82 -13.46 14.83
C CYS A 169 7.52 -13.90 13.52
N LEU A 170 6.98 -13.47 12.38
CA LEU A 170 7.77 -13.42 11.14
C LEU A 170 8.77 -12.28 11.28
N ASN A 171 9.98 -12.66 11.68
CA ASN A 171 11.11 -11.79 11.88
C ASN A 171 11.56 -11.18 10.53
N LYS A 172 10.94 -10.05 10.13
CA LYS A 172 11.45 -9.15 9.08
C LYS A 172 11.12 -7.71 9.46
N GLY A 173 12.09 -7.05 10.08
CA GLY A 173 12.06 -5.61 10.34
C GLY A 173 12.17 -4.77 9.06
N SER A 174 11.10 -4.73 8.26
CA SER A 174 11.00 -3.76 7.18
C SER A 174 9.55 -3.39 6.91
N ILE A 175 9.27 -2.07 6.96
CA ILE A 175 7.97 -1.44 6.68
C ILE A 175 7.58 -1.61 5.20
N TYR A 176 8.51 -2.06 4.35
CA TYR A 176 8.29 -2.32 2.93
C TYR A 176 8.60 -3.78 2.59
N CYS A 177 7.59 -4.66 2.66
CA CYS A 177 7.64 -5.91 1.93
C CYS A 177 7.38 -5.61 0.45
N CYS A 178 8.45 -5.34 -0.28
CA CYS A 178 8.43 -5.37 -1.73
C CYS A 178 8.37 -6.83 -2.18
N HIS A 179 7.19 -7.29 -2.58
CA HIS A 179 7.00 -8.58 -3.25
C HIS A 179 7.34 -8.49 -4.74
#